data_AF-A0A4Y9ZHZ5-F1
#
_entry.id   AF-A0A4Y9ZHZ5-F1
#
_cell.length_a   1.000
_cell.length_b   1.000
_cell.length_c   1.000
_cell.angle_alpha   90.00
_cell.angle_beta   90.00
_cell.angle_gamma   90.00
#
_symmetry.space_group_name_H-M   'P 1'
#
loop_
_entity.id
_entity.type
_entity.pdbx_description
1 polymer ?
#
loop_
_entity_poly.entity_id
_entity_poly.type
_entity_poly.pdbx_seq_one_letter_code
_entity_poly.pdbx_strand_id
1 'polypeptide(L)'
;MHQRVVSLTPASPDEHRRALDEVSDFALTDMGRGGPARWTYRVLSEPHLSSELRRLAHPYSAHCLSGVTFQPNPVHELRNQDRSRIEHWPLHGGTWAFTAIFDGHVGHHTVDHAALTIPSMVKHSLDTYLRSSRGAFAPHQISDILSDAIRGFDNSISEAFMSLFPGGLGALQRMTDAQIRQIVDDRATGNGLNYLAAVRCLQGTTALLALVDPSKKHLWIANVGDCQA
;
A
#
# COMPACT_ATOMS: atom_id res chain seq x y z
N MET A 1 26.76 1.23 19.77
CA MET A 1 25.42 1.38 19.18
C MET A 1 24.39 1.18 20.29
N HIS A 2 23.64 2.22 20.67
CA HIS A 2 22.56 2.08 21.65
C HIS A 2 21.30 1.59 20.94
N GLN A 3 20.82 0.41 21.32
CA GLN A 3 19.53 -0.13 20.88
C GLN A 3 18.43 0.75 21.50
N ARG A 4 17.76 1.58 20.69
CA ARG A 4 16.54 2.26 21.14
C ARG A 4 15.43 1.23 21.17
N VAL A 5 15.16 0.69 22.36
CA VAL A 5 13.96 -0.11 22.62
C VAL A 5 12.80 0.87 22.71
N VAL A 6 11.87 0.80 21.75
CA VAL A 6 10.57 1.47 21.89
C VAL A 6 9.80 0.71 22.95
N SER A 7 9.75 1.27 24.16
CA SER A 7 8.91 0.74 25.23
C SER A 7 7.51 1.31 25.06
N LEU A 8 6.59 0.50 24.54
CA LEU A 8 5.18 0.82 24.60
C LEU A 8 4.73 0.70 26.06
N THR A 9 4.20 1.77 26.62
CA THR A 9 3.61 1.74 27.97
C THR A 9 2.40 0.80 27.93
N PRO A 10 2.26 -0.16 28.86
CA PRO A 10 1.05 -0.96 28.96
C PRO A 10 -0.17 -0.06 29.09
N ALA A 11 -1.27 -0.41 28.42
CA ALA A 11 -2.53 0.30 28.58
C ALA A 11 -2.89 0.37 30.07
N SER A 12 -3.35 1.54 30.51
CA SER A 12 -3.80 1.73 31.87
C SER A 12 -5.01 0.82 32.16
N PRO A 13 -5.26 0.46 33.43
CA PRO A 13 -6.44 -0.32 33.81
C PRO A 13 -7.76 0.28 33.31
N ASP A 14 -7.85 1.61 33.20
CA ASP A 14 -9.04 2.32 32.72
C ASP A 14 -9.19 2.27 31.19
N GLU A 15 -8.08 2.22 30.45
CA GLU A 15 -8.08 1.97 29.01
C GLU A 15 -8.45 0.52 28.70
N HIS A 16 -7.94 -0.44 29.49
CA HIS A 16 -8.38 -1.83 29.40
C HIS A 16 -9.88 -1.97 29.67
N ARG A 17 -10.40 -1.32 30.72
CA ARG A 17 -11.82 -1.39 31.05
C ARG A 17 -12.68 -0.75 29.96
N ARG A 18 -12.29 0.41 29.43
CA ARG A 18 -13.00 1.05 28.30
C ARG A 18 -12.98 0.22 27.02
N ALA A 19 -11.84 -0.35 26.65
CA ALA A 19 -11.73 -1.23 25.49
C ALA A 19 -12.57 -2.51 25.67
N LEU A 20 -12.64 -3.05 26.90
CA LEU A 20 -13.51 -4.18 27.24
C LEU A 20 -15.00 -3.80 27.22
N ASP A 21 -15.36 -2.61 27.69
CA ASP A 21 -16.73 -2.09 27.68
C ASP A 21 -17.21 -1.83 26.24
N GLU A 22 -16.33 -1.31 25.37
CA GLU A 22 -16.59 -1.08 23.93
C GLU A 22 -16.92 -2.37 23.18
N VAL A 23 -16.30 -3.49 23.57
CA VAL A 23 -16.59 -4.81 22.98
C VAL A 23 -17.53 -5.66 23.83
N SER A 24 -18.03 -5.17 24.97
CA SER A 24 -18.62 -6.01 26.03
C SER A 24 -19.85 -6.81 25.63
N ASP A 25 -20.67 -6.33 24.69
CA ASP A 25 -21.85 -7.08 24.23
C ASP A 25 -21.56 -7.99 23.01
N PHE A 26 -20.45 -7.76 22.29
CA PHE A 26 -20.03 -8.52 21.11
C PHE A 26 -21.13 -8.73 20.03
N ALA A 27 -22.21 -7.95 20.11
CA ALA A 27 -23.37 -8.04 19.23
C ALA A 27 -23.16 -7.26 17.94
N LEU A 28 -22.35 -6.19 18.00
CA LEU A 28 -22.05 -5.29 16.90
C LEU A 28 -20.55 -4.96 16.91
N THR A 29 -19.95 -4.81 15.73
CA THR A 29 -18.64 -4.17 15.59
C THR A 29 -18.77 -2.65 15.79
N ASP A 30 -17.64 -1.96 15.93
CA ASP A 30 -17.50 -0.49 15.85
C ASP A 30 -18.18 0.12 14.60
N MET A 31 -18.18 -0.62 13.49
CA MET A 31 -18.88 -0.28 12.24
C MET A 31 -20.39 -0.63 12.24
N GLY A 32 -20.97 -0.98 13.40
CA GLY A 32 -22.38 -1.35 13.53
C GLY A 32 -22.76 -2.68 12.86
N ARG A 33 -21.78 -3.53 12.51
CA ARG A 33 -22.04 -4.81 11.83
C ARG A 33 -22.25 -5.92 12.86
N GLY A 34 -23.39 -6.58 12.80
CA GLY A 34 -23.72 -7.76 13.61
C GLY A 34 -24.30 -8.88 12.75
N GLY A 35 -24.29 -10.10 13.29
CA GLY A 35 -24.99 -11.24 12.72
C GLY A 35 -26.00 -11.83 13.72
N PRO A 36 -26.84 -12.79 13.30
CA PRO A 36 -27.71 -13.52 14.22
C PRO A 36 -26.94 -14.28 15.32
N ALA A 37 -25.64 -14.53 15.11
CA ALA A 37 -24.71 -15.02 16.12
C ALA A 37 -23.82 -13.88 16.65
N ARG A 38 -23.59 -13.86 17.96
CA ARG A 38 -22.60 -12.98 18.60
C ARG A 38 -21.21 -13.29 18.05
N TRP A 39 -20.38 -12.26 17.88
CA TRP A 39 -18.97 -12.46 17.53
C TRP A 39 -18.27 -13.15 18.70
N THR A 40 -17.71 -14.33 18.48
CA THR A 40 -16.99 -15.08 19.51
C THR A 40 -15.53 -14.63 19.55
N TYR A 41 -15.15 -13.92 20.60
CA TYR A 41 -13.75 -13.59 20.87
C TYR A 41 -13.12 -14.68 21.73
N ARG A 42 -11.84 -14.96 21.49
CA ARG A 42 -11.05 -15.89 22.30
C ARG A 42 -9.93 -15.11 22.96
N VAL A 43 -9.96 -15.04 24.28
CA VAL A 43 -8.82 -14.54 25.06
C VAL A 43 -7.70 -15.57 24.95
N LEU A 44 -6.52 -15.11 24.51
CA LEU A 44 -5.31 -15.92 24.43
C LEU A 44 -4.37 -15.52 25.56
N SER A 45 -3.90 -16.49 26.33
CA SER A 45 -2.81 -16.32 27.29
C SER A 45 -1.47 -16.64 26.64
N GLU A 46 -0.37 -16.22 27.27
CA GLU A 46 0.95 -16.68 26.84
C GLU A 46 1.13 -18.18 27.08
N PRO A 47 1.81 -18.91 26.18
CA PRO A 47 2.53 -18.42 24.98
C PRO A 47 1.68 -18.30 23.70
N HIS A 48 0.37 -18.63 23.76
CA HIS A 48 -0.52 -18.67 22.59
C HIS A 48 -0.75 -17.29 22.00
N LEU A 49 -0.84 -16.25 22.83
CA LEU A 49 -0.94 -14.87 22.36
C LEU A 49 0.23 -14.49 21.47
N SER A 50 1.47 -14.68 21.95
CA SER A 50 2.67 -14.41 21.15
C SER A 50 2.74 -15.24 19.86
N SER A 51 2.29 -16.51 19.91
CA SER A 51 2.24 -17.37 18.73
C SER A 51 1.26 -16.85 17.68
N GLU A 52 0.04 -16.49 18.09
CA GLU A 52 -0.99 -15.98 17.19
C GLU A 52 -0.64 -14.60 16.65
N LEU A 53 -0.07 -13.74 17.49
CA LEU A 53 0.43 -12.43 17.05
C LEU A 53 1.51 -12.61 15.98
N ARG A 54 2.50 -13.49 16.18
CA ARG A 54 3.53 -13.77 15.16
C ARG A 54 2.93 -14.34 13.88
N ARG A 55 1.93 -15.22 14.00
CA ARG A 55 1.24 -15.82 12.85
C ARG A 55 0.51 -14.78 12.01
N LEU A 56 -0.12 -13.78 12.64
CA LEU A 56 -0.93 -12.76 11.99
C LEU A 56 -0.13 -11.53 11.55
N ALA A 57 0.89 -11.13 12.32
CA ALA A 57 1.68 -9.92 12.11
C ALA A 57 2.63 -10.00 10.90
N HIS A 58 2.86 -11.22 10.39
CA HIS A 58 3.89 -11.53 9.40
C HIS A 58 5.19 -10.71 9.61
N PRO A 59 5.79 -10.78 10.82
CA PRO A 59 6.91 -9.93 11.15
C PRO A 59 8.09 -10.29 10.26
N TYR A 60 8.78 -9.28 9.78
CA TYR A 60 9.99 -9.46 8.99
C TYR A 60 11.06 -8.46 9.37
N SER A 61 12.31 -8.81 9.06
CA SER A 61 13.44 -7.91 9.21
C SER A 61 14.27 -7.97 7.95
N ALA A 62 14.58 -6.81 7.39
CA ALA A 62 15.40 -6.64 6.19
C ALA A 62 16.42 -5.53 6.44
N HIS A 63 17.71 -5.90 6.45
CA HIS A 63 18.82 -5.01 6.78
C HIS A 63 18.61 -4.28 8.12
N CYS A 64 18.45 -2.95 8.11
CA CYS A 64 18.25 -2.13 9.30
C CYS A 64 16.77 -1.79 9.57
N LEU A 65 15.83 -2.51 8.92
CA LEU A 65 14.40 -2.24 8.99
C LEU A 65 13.66 -3.48 9.51
N SER A 66 12.74 -3.25 10.44
CA SER A 66 11.81 -4.26 10.95
C SER A 66 10.40 -3.83 10.59
N GLY A 67 9.62 -4.75 10.04
CA GLY A 67 8.25 -4.52 9.62
C GLY A 67 7.30 -5.53 10.23
N VAL A 68 6.07 -5.09 10.46
CA VAL A 68 4.92 -5.90 10.87
C VAL A 68 3.70 -5.38 10.12
N THR A 69 2.76 -6.26 9.81
CA THR A 69 1.51 -5.89 9.17
C THR A 69 0.36 -6.67 9.80
N PHE A 70 -0.73 -5.98 10.14
CA PHE A 70 -1.82 -6.53 10.91
C PHE A 70 -3.15 -6.28 10.20
N GLN A 71 -3.61 -7.25 9.41
CA GLN A 71 -5.00 -7.30 8.95
C GLN A 71 -5.49 -8.74 9.03
N PRO A 72 -5.94 -9.20 10.22
CA PRO A 72 -6.27 -10.60 10.44
C PRO A 72 -7.64 -10.95 9.86
N ASN A 73 -7.71 -11.15 8.54
CA ASN A 73 -8.89 -11.71 7.89
C ASN A 73 -8.51 -12.88 6.97
N PRO A 74 -8.97 -14.11 7.27
CA PRO A 74 -8.62 -15.29 6.49
C PRO A 74 -9.35 -15.37 5.14
N VAL A 75 -10.47 -14.64 4.97
CA VAL A 75 -11.25 -14.63 3.74
C VAL A 75 -10.46 -13.92 2.65
N HIS A 76 -10.21 -14.59 1.52
CA HIS A 76 -9.34 -14.07 0.46
C HIS A 76 -9.73 -12.65 0.02
N GLU A 77 -11.02 -12.40 -0.18
CA GLU A 77 -11.56 -11.11 -0.64
C GLU A 77 -11.34 -9.97 0.38
N LEU A 78 -11.10 -10.32 1.64
CA LEU A 78 -10.92 -9.41 2.75
C LEU A 78 -9.50 -9.51 3.33
N ARG A 79 -8.60 -10.25 2.67
CA ARG A 79 -7.21 -10.37 3.10
C ARG A 79 -6.54 -9.01 3.09
N ASN A 80 -5.41 -8.98 3.78
CA ASN A 80 -4.57 -7.81 3.90
C ASN A 80 -4.33 -7.13 2.54
N GLN A 81 -4.78 -5.88 2.42
CA GLN A 81 -4.63 -5.07 1.22
C GLN A 81 -3.39 -4.17 1.31
N ASP A 82 -2.71 -4.11 2.45
CA ASP A 82 -1.47 -3.35 2.60
C ASP A 82 -0.34 -3.97 1.79
N ARG A 83 0.53 -3.13 1.25
CA ARG A 83 1.81 -3.53 0.67
C ARG A 83 2.93 -2.68 1.23
N SER A 84 4.11 -3.28 1.32
CA SER A 84 5.33 -2.55 1.64
C SER A 84 6.45 -2.92 0.66
N ARG A 85 7.35 -1.96 0.44
CA ARG A 85 8.58 -2.13 -0.31
C ARG A 85 9.73 -1.51 0.46
N ILE A 86 10.82 -2.25 0.57
CA ILE A 86 12.06 -1.77 1.15
C ILE A 86 13.16 -2.18 0.21
N GLU A 87 13.83 -1.20 -0.35
CA GLU A 87 14.83 -1.40 -1.39
C GLU A 87 16.07 -0.58 -1.09
N HIS A 88 17.22 -1.15 -1.45
CA HIS A 88 18.51 -0.48 -1.39
C HIS A 88 19.02 -0.37 -2.81
N TRP A 89 19.16 0.86 -3.31
CA TRP A 89 19.51 1.13 -4.68
C TRP A 89 20.97 1.57 -4.78
N PRO A 90 21.87 0.69 -5.27
CA PRO A 90 23.22 1.12 -5.62
C PRO A 90 23.14 2.01 -6.86
N LEU A 91 23.15 3.33 -6.64
CA LEU A 91 23.07 4.34 -7.69
C LEU A 91 24.38 5.15 -7.75
N HIS A 92 24.47 6.05 -8.72
CA HIS A 92 25.59 6.96 -8.80
C HIS A 92 25.65 7.85 -7.54
N GLY A 93 26.82 7.92 -6.90
CA GLY A 93 27.01 8.65 -5.63
C GLY A 93 26.73 7.85 -4.35
N GLY A 94 26.29 6.59 -4.44
CA GLY A 94 26.16 5.68 -3.31
C GLY A 94 24.85 4.91 -3.25
N THR A 95 24.63 4.20 -2.14
CA THR A 95 23.41 3.40 -1.95
C THR A 95 22.31 4.22 -1.30
N TRP A 96 21.24 4.45 -2.05
CA TRP A 96 20.01 5.08 -1.54
C TRP A 96 19.12 4.03 -0.89
N ALA A 97 18.41 4.40 0.17
CA ALA A 97 17.42 3.53 0.81
C ALA A 97 16.01 4.06 0.52
N PHE A 98 15.17 3.22 -0.05
CA PHE A 98 13.78 3.52 -0.37
C PHE A 98 12.86 2.62 0.44
N THR A 99 11.86 3.21 1.07
CA THR A 99 10.79 2.51 1.78
C THR A 99 9.47 3.04 1.27
N ALA A 100 8.50 2.16 1.05
CA ALA A 100 7.14 2.55 0.72
C ALA A 100 6.13 1.69 1.47
N ILE A 101 5.05 2.32 1.92
CA ILE A 101 3.85 1.69 2.47
C ILE A 101 2.67 2.13 1.60
N PHE A 102 1.82 1.17 1.26
CA PHE A 102 0.61 1.37 0.50
C PHE A 102 -0.52 0.68 1.24
N ASP A 103 -1.57 1.42 1.61
CA ASP A 103 -2.82 0.86 2.13
C ASP A 103 -3.76 0.67 0.94
N GLY A 104 -4.20 -0.56 0.68
CA GLY A 104 -5.07 -0.90 -0.44
C GLY A 104 -6.54 -0.87 -0.04
N HIS A 105 -7.40 -0.46 -0.96
CA HIS A 105 -8.85 -0.44 -0.72
C HIS A 105 -9.64 -1.00 -1.89
N VAL A 106 -10.70 -1.74 -1.56
CA VAL A 106 -11.66 -2.32 -2.53
C VAL A 106 -11.02 -3.41 -3.43
N GLY A 107 -9.83 -3.89 -3.07
CA GLY A 107 -9.17 -5.06 -3.67
C GLY A 107 -7.66 -4.93 -3.78
N HIS A 108 -7.04 -5.88 -4.48
CA HIS A 108 -5.58 -6.03 -4.48
C HIS A 108 -4.87 -5.48 -5.73
N HIS A 109 -5.58 -5.27 -6.84
CA HIS A 109 -4.92 -5.04 -8.13
C HIS A 109 -4.21 -3.68 -8.20
N THR A 110 -4.81 -2.62 -7.66
CA THR A 110 -4.17 -1.28 -7.67
C THR A 110 -2.98 -1.23 -6.74
N VAL A 111 -3.12 -1.74 -5.51
CA VAL A 111 -2.04 -1.74 -4.53
C VAL A 111 -0.87 -2.65 -4.94
N ASP A 112 -1.16 -3.82 -5.53
CA ASP A 112 -0.12 -4.69 -6.10
C ASP A 112 0.62 -3.99 -7.24
N HIS A 113 -0.12 -3.27 -8.10
CA HIS A 113 0.46 -2.51 -9.21
C HIS A 113 1.32 -1.35 -8.72
N ALA A 114 0.85 -0.59 -7.72
CA ALA A 114 1.58 0.50 -7.08
C ALA A 114 2.90 0.02 -6.48
N ALA A 115 2.83 -1.05 -5.68
CA ALA A 115 3.99 -1.65 -5.02
C ALA A 115 5.04 -2.20 -6.00
N LEU A 116 4.67 -2.50 -7.24
CA LEU A 116 5.63 -2.93 -8.28
C LEU A 116 6.15 -1.77 -9.12
N THR A 117 5.30 -0.78 -9.42
CA THR A 117 5.56 0.22 -10.46
C THR A 117 6.20 1.48 -9.91
N ILE A 118 5.67 2.03 -8.81
CA ILE A 118 6.17 3.27 -8.22
C ILE A 118 7.66 3.18 -7.83
N PRO A 119 8.14 2.13 -7.14
CA PRO A 119 9.57 2.03 -6.81
C PRO A 119 10.46 2.04 -8.06
N SER A 120 10.03 1.33 -9.12
CA SER A 120 10.74 1.28 -10.40
C SER A 120 10.82 2.64 -11.08
N MET A 121 9.71 3.40 -11.08
CA MET A 121 9.65 4.76 -11.63
C MET A 121 10.58 5.71 -10.87
N VAL A 122 10.49 5.73 -9.54
CA VAL A 122 11.35 6.58 -8.68
C VAL A 122 12.82 6.23 -8.91
N LYS A 123 13.18 4.95 -8.86
CA LYS A 123 14.56 4.48 -9.04
C LYS A 123 15.12 4.89 -10.40
N HIS A 124 14.34 4.73 -11.47
CA HIS A 124 14.79 5.06 -12.82
C HIS A 124 15.02 6.56 -13.00
N SER A 125 14.06 7.40 -12.56
CA SER A 125 14.18 8.85 -12.62
C SER A 125 15.35 9.36 -11.76
N LEU A 126 15.52 8.79 -10.56
CA LEU A 126 16.63 9.12 -9.67
C LEU A 126 17.99 8.74 -10.26
N ASP A 127 18.15 7.53 -10.80
CA ASP A 127 19.41 7.11 -11.42
C ASP A 127 19.78 8.00 -12.62
N THR A 128 18.79 8.30 -13.46
CA THR A 128 18.97 9.18 -14.62
C THR A 128 19.43 10.57 -14.19
N TYR A 129 18.74 11.16 -13.20
CA TYR A 129 19.10 12.46 -12.65
C TYR A 129 20.52 12.45 -12.05
N LEU A 130 20.84 11.50 -11.17
CA LEU A 130 22.14 11.43 -10.49
C LEU A 130 23.32 11.23 -11.46
N ARG A 131 23.11 10.48 -12.55
CA ARG A 131 24.12 10.33 -13.61
C ARG A 131 24.37 11.66 -14.31
N SER A 132 23.31 12.41 -14.63
CA SER A 132 23.41 13.72 -15.29
C SER A 132 24.12 14.77 -14.42
N SER A 133 23.95 14.68 -13.10
CA SER A 133 24.48 15.63 -12.13
C SER A 133 25.82 15.18 -11.50
N ARG A 134 26.40 14.07 -11.97
CA ARG A 134 27.64 13.45 -11.43
C ARG A 134 27.58 13.21 -9.92
N GLY A 135 26.40 12.85 -9.42
CA GLY A 135 26.17 12.45 -8.04
C GLY A 135 25.85 13.60 -7.09
N ALA A 136 25.94 14.86 -7.55
CA ALA A 136 25.38 15.99 -6.81
C ALA A 136 23.85 16.00 -6.96
N PHE A 137 23.12 16.46 -5.95
CA PHE A 137 21.68 16.62 -6.05
C PHE A 137 21.20 17.90 -5.35
N ALA A 138 20.21 18.54 -5.96
CA ALA A 138 19.39 19.54 -5.29
C ALA A 138 18.17 18.87 -4.63
N PRO A 139 17.85 19.17 -3.34
CA PRO A 139 16.74 18.53 -2.64
C PRO A 139 15.37 18.66 -3.31
N HIS A 140 15.09 19.79 -3.98
CA HIS A 140 13.82 20.01 -4.67
C HIS A 140 13.62 19.06 -5.85
N GLN A 141 14.68 18.73 -6.59
CA GLN A 141 14.62 17.77 -7.71
C GLN A 141 14.25 16.36 -7.22
N ILE A 142 14.70 15.98 -6.02
CA ILE A 142 14.33 14.69 -5.41
C ILE A 142 12.85 14.69 -5.05
N SER A 143 12.32 15.80 -4.52
CA SER A 143 10.88 15.96 -4.27
C SER A 143 10.07 15.87 -5.56
N ASP A 144 10.53 16.52 -6.64
CA ASP A 144 9.89 16.48 -7.96
C ASP A 144 9.84 15.04 -8.49
N ILE A 145 10.96 14.29 -8.40
CA ILE A 145 11.01 12.87 -8.80
C ILE A 145 9.95 12.02 -8.07
N LEU A 146 9.79 12.22 -6.75
CA LEU A 146 8.78 11.48 -5.98
C LEU A 146 7.36 11.87 -6.39
N SER A 147 7.11 13.17 -6.56
CA SER A 147 5.79 13.67 -6.99
C SER A 147 5.43 13.18 -8.39
N ASP A 148 6.36 13.28 -9.33
CA ASP A 148 6.17 12.87 -10.73
C ASP A 148 5.98 11.36 -10.85
N ALA A 149 6.65 10.55 -10.02
CA ALA A 149 6.43 9.11 -10.00
C ALA A 149 4.99 8.76 -9.57
N ILE A 150 4.45 9.42 -8.54
CA ILE A 150 3.07 9.20 -8.08
C ILE A 150 2.07 9.67 -9.15
N ARG A 151 2.26 10.87 -9.69
CA ARG A 151 1.38 11.42 -10.75
C ARG A 151 1.43 10.58 -12.02
N GLY A 152 2.62 10.16 -12.44
CA GLY A 152 2.80 9.31 -13.60
C GLY A 152 2.14 7.94 -13.41
N PHE A 153 2.19 7.38 -12.20
CA PHE A 153 1.49 6.15 -11.87
C PHE A 153 -0.03 6.31 -11.98
N ASP A 154 -0.60 7.35 -11.36
CA ASP A 154 -2.04 7.63 -11.42
C ASP A 154 -2.54 7.88 -12.86
N ASN A 155 -1.79 8.68 -13.63
CA ASN A 155 -2.05 8.90 -15.05
C ASN A 155 -2.04 7.58 -15.83
N SER A 156 -1.08 6.68 -15.56
CA SER A 156 -0.98 5.40 -16.27
C SER A 156 -2.19 4.49 -16.05
N ILE A 157 -2.80 4.52 -14.85
CA ILE A 157 -4.04 3.78 -14.56
C ILE A 157 -5.19 4.36 -15.38
N SER A 158 -5.34 5.70 -15.36
CA SER A 158 -6.38 6.40 -16.12
C SER A 158 -6.25 6.19 -17.62
N GLU A 159 -5.04 6.34 -18.17
CA GLU A 159 -4.74 6.13 -19.59
C GLU A 159 -5.03 4.69 -20.02
N ALA A 160 -4.64 3.69 -19.22
CA ALA A 160 -4.92 2.29 -19.50
C ALA A 160 -6.42 2.02 -19.62
N PHE A 161 -7.24 2.57 -18.71
CA PHE A 161 -8.70 2.41 -18.78
C PHE A 161 -9.32 3.17 -19.96
N MET A 162 -8.90 4.41 -20.20
CA MET A 162 -9.40 5.20 -21.32
C MET A 162 -9.06 4.54 -22.67
N SER A 163 -7.95 3.83 -22.76
CA SER A 163 -7.54 3.08 -23.96
C SER A 163 -8.49 1.94 -24.33
N LEU A 164 -9.30 1.44 -23.38
CA LEU A 164 -10.31 0.40 -23.64
C LEU A 164 -11.43 0.88 -24.57
N PHE A 165 -11.65 2.19 -24.66
CA PHE A 165 -12.74 2.79 -25.42
C PHE A 165 -12.19 3.73 -26.50
N PRO A 166 -11.64 3.19 -27.60
CA PRO A 166 -11.16 4.01 -28.71
C PRO A 166 -12.32 4.85 -29.29
N GLY A 167 -12.15 6.18 -29.31
CA GLY A 167 -13.20 7.15 -29.63
C GLY A 167 -13.81 7.84 -28.39
N GLY A 168 -13.34 7.51 -27.19
CA GLY A 168 -13.62 8.22 -25.94
C GLY A 168 -15.11 8.20 -25.54
N LEU A 169 -15.52 9.24 -24.80
CA LEU A 169 -16.87 9.37 -24.27
C LEU A 169 -17.96 9.28 -25.34
N GLY A 170 -17.71 9.85 -26.53
CA GLY A 170 -18.67 9.81 -27.63
C GLY A 170 -18.92 8.40 -28.15
N ALA A 171 -17.88 7.57 -28.24
CA ALA A 171 -18.04 6.16 -28.59
C ALA A 171 -18.78 5.40 -27.48
N LEU A 172 -18.38 5.61 -26.23
CA LEU A 172 -18.95 4.96 -25.05
C LEU A 172 -20.47 5.20 -24.92
N GLN A 173 -20.93 6.44 -25.16
CA GLN A 173 -22.36 6.79 -25.12
C GLN A 173 -23.24 6.04 -26.13
N ARG A 174 -22.65 5.51 -27.21
CA ARG A 174 -23.36 4.72 -28.22
C ARG A 174 -23.31 3.22 -27.95
N MET A 175 -22.58 2.79 -26.92
CA MET A 175 -22.46 1.37 -26.57
C MET A 175 -23.56 0.99 -25.59
N THR A 176 -24.04 -0.24 -25.74
CA THR A 176 -24.90 -0.87 -24.74
C THR A 176 -24.06 -1.40 -23.57
N ASP A 177 -24.67 -1.57 -22.39
CA ASP A 177 -24.02 -2.19 -21.22
C ASP A 177 -23.40 -3.55 -21.55
N ALA A 178 -24.02 -4.34 -22.41
CA ALA A 178 -23.50 -5.64 -22.83
C ALA A 178 -22.18 -5.49 -23.62
N GLN A 179 -22.10 -4.51 -24.51
CA GLN A 179 -20.87 -4.22 -25.26
C GLN A 179 -19.76 -3.70 -24.36
N ILE A 180 -20.10 -2.82 -23.40
CA ILE A 180 -19.14 -2.30 -22.42
C ILE A 180 -18.60 -3.46 -21.56
N ARG A 181 -19.49 -4.32 -21.03
CA ARG A 181 -19.10 -5.49 -20.24
C ARG A 181 -18.21 -6.44 -21.04
N GLN A 182 -18.51 -6.68 -22.31
CA GLN A 182 -17.70 -7.56 -23.15
C GLN A 182 -16.28 -7.01 -23.40
N ILE A 183 -16.13 -5.68 -23.47
CA ILE A 183 -14.82 -5.04 -23.60
C ILE A 183 -14.04 -5.11 -22.30
N VAL A 184 -14.70 -4.75 -21.20
CA VAL A 184 -14.07 -4.66 -19.87
C VAL A 184 -13.75 -6.04 -19.31
N ASP A 185 -14.66 -7.02 -19.43
CA ASP A 185 -14.47 -8.37 -18.91
C ASP A 185 -13.99 -9.32 -20.01
N ASP A 186 -12.73 -9.15 -20.42
CA ASP A 186 -12.08 -9.99 -21.42
C ASP A 186 -11.51 -11.28 -20.82
N ARG A 187 -11.82 -11.63 -19.56
CA ARG A 187 -11.23 -12.81 -18.90
C ARG A 187 -11.63 -14.13 -19.55
N ALA A 188 -12.84 -14.20 -20.11
CA ALA A 188 -13.35 -15.40 -20.77
C ALA A 188 -12.96 -15.48 -22.26
N THR A 189 -12.60 -14.36 -22.88
CA THR A 189 -12.48 -14.22 -24.34
C THR A 189 -11.11 -13.70 -24.80
N GLY A 190 -10.28 -13.24 -23.88
CA GLY A 190 -9.00 -12.56 -24.12
C GLY A 190 -7.94 -12.94 -23.10
N ASN A 191 -7.05 -12.00 -22.77
CA ASN A 191 -5.91 -12.23 -21.89
C ASN A 191 -6.09 -11.62 -20.48
N GLY A 192 -7.26 -11.01 -20.21
CA GLY A 192 -7.60 -10.41 -18.92
C GLY A 192 -7.01 -9.02 -18.72
N LEU A 193 -6.34 -8.43 -19.71
CA LEU A 193 -5.70 -7.13 -19.57
C LEU A 193 -6.72 -5.99 -19.51
N ASN A 194 -7.83 -6.09 -20.24
CA ASN A 194 -8.88 -5.07 -20.16
C ASN A 194 -9.54 -5.08 -18.78
N TYR A 195 -9.77 -6.29 -18.25
CA TYR A 195 -10.27 -6.46 -16.89
C TYR A 195 -9.30 -5.84 -15.88
N LEU A 196 -7.99 -6.08 -16.03
CA LEU A 196 -6.98 -5.50 -15.14
C LEU A 196 -6.92 -3.97 -15.23
N ALA A 197 -7.02 -3.39 -16.42
CA ALA A 197 -7.06 -1.94 -16.59
C ALA A 197 -8.28 -1.32 -15.91
N ALA A 198 -9.47 -1.92 -16.11
CA ALA A 198 -10.70 -1.45 -15.48
C ALA A 198 -10.69 -1.62 -13.96
N VAL A 199 -10.31 -2.79 -13.45
CA VAL A 199 -10.35 -3.05 -12.01
C VAL A 199 -9.35 -2.17 -11.24
N ARG A 200 -8.22 -1.80 -11.86
CA ARG A 200 -7.26 -0.85 -11.25
C ARG A 200 -7.81 0.57 -11.13
N CYS A 201 -8.66 1.01 -12.05
CA CYS A 201 -9.37 2.29 -11.91
C CYS A 201 -10.49 2.25 -10.85
N LEU A 202 -11.04 1.08 -10.57
CA LEU A 202 -12.13 0.91 -9.60
C LEU A 202 -11.63 0.66 -8.16
N GLN A 203 -10.34 0.34 -8.01
CA GLN A 203 -9.69 0.06 -6.74
C GLN A 203 -8.74 1.20 -6.37
N GLY A 204 -8.50 1.38 -5.08
CA GLY A 204 -7.69 2.47 -4.56
C GLY A 204 -6.46 1.98 -3.82
N THR A 205 -5.48 2.86 -3.67
CA THR A 205 -4.43 2.69 -2.67
C THR A 205 -3.87 4.04 -2.22
N THR A 206 -3.46 4.13 -0.96
CA THR A 206 -2.62 5.22 -0.46
C THR A 206 -1.16 4.99 -0.88
N ALA A 207 -0.32 6.00 -0.74
CA ALA A 207 1.12 5.87 -0.94
C ALA A 207 1.90 6.75 0.03
N LEU A 208 2.67 6.12 0.91
CA LEU A 208 3.67 6.77 1.75
C LEU A 208 5.05 6.30 1.31
N LEU A 209 5.84 7.19 0.74
CA LEU A 209 7.18 6.93 0.25
C LEU A 209 8.19 7.65 1.13
N ALA A 210 9.28 6.98 1.48
CA ALA A 210 10.43 7.53 2.16
C ALA A 210 11.70 7.20 1.37
N LEU A 211 12.53 8.21 1.14
CA LEU A 211 13.80 8.07 0.44
C LEU A 211 14.91 8.70 1.28
N VAL A 212 16.00 7.96 1.51
CA VAL A 212 17.15 8.40 2.32
C VAL A 212 18.40 8.37 1.46
N ASP A 213 19.17 9.45 1.53
CA ASP A 213 20.42 9.58 0.78
C ASP A 213 21.54 8.69 1.33
N PRO A 214 22.61 8.42 0.55
CA PRO A 214 23.70 7.56 0.98
C PRO A 214 24.42 8.04 2.24
N SER A 215 24.46 9.37 2.47
CA SER A 215 25.09 9.93 3.67
C SER A 215 24.19 9.94 4.90
N LYS A 216 22.91 9.57 4.73
CA LYS A 216 21.86 9.56 5.78
C LYS A 216 21.66 10.92 6.44
N LYS A 217 21.87 12.00 5.69
CA LYS A 217 21.68 13.38 6.15
C LYS A 217 20.37 13.97 5.67
N HIS A 218 19.77 13.37 4.65
CA HIS A 218 18.54 13.83 4.03
C HIS A 218 17.51 12.70 3.95
N LEU A 219 16.27 13.04 4.27
CA LEU A 219 15.10 12.19 4.18
C LEU A 219 14.02 12.97 3.42
N TRP A 220 13.46 12.35 2.39
CA TRP A 220 12.30 12.86 1.67
C TRP A 220 11.12 11.96 1.94
N ILE A 221 9.97 12.58 2.18
CA ILE A 221 8.70 11.89 2.40
C ILE A 221 7.71 12.43 1.36
N ALA A 222 7.02 11.52 0.67
CA ALA A 222 5.87 11.84 -0.16
C ALA A 222 4.68 11.01 0.34
N ASN A 223 3.55 11.66 0.60
CA ASN A 223 2.37 11.00 1.17
C ASN A 223 1.11 11.39 0.40
N VAL A 224 0.32 10.39 0.01
CA VAL A 224 -1.01 10.53 -0.57
C VAL A 224 -1.95 9.58 0.17
N GLY A 225 -2.92 10.16 0.88
CA GLY A 225 -3.83 9.41 1.76
C GLY A 225 -3.56 9.70 3.24
N ASP A 226 -3.78 8.71 4.08
CA ASP A 226 -3.83 8.80 5.54
C ASP A 226 -2.76 7.95 6.26
N CYS A 227 -1.82 7.35 5.51
CA CYS A 227 -0.60 6.77 6.09
C CYS A 227 0.26 7.83 6.80
N GLN A 228 1.08 7.40 7.77
CA GLN A 228 1.89 8.28 8.63
C GLN A 228 3.37 7.85 8.69
N ALA A 229 4.29 8.82 8.74
CA ALA A 229 5.75 8.65 8.84
C ALA A 229 6.37 9.49 9.96
#